data_AF-A0A1C7H6V7-F1
#
_entry.id   AF-A0A1C7H6V7-F1
#
_cell.length_a   1.000
_cell.length_b   1.000
_cell.length_c   1.000
_cell.angle_alpha   90.00
_cell.angle_beta   90.00
_cell.angle_gamma   90.00
#
_symmetry.space_group_name_H-M   'P 1'
#
loop_
_entity.id
_entity.type
_entity.pdbx_description
1 polymer ?
#
loop_
_entity_poly.entity_id
_entity_poly.type
_entity_poly.pdbx_seq_one_letter_code
_entity_poly.pdbx_strand_id
1 'polypeptide(L)'
;MSLISLCKQLEDPRIDRKKEHSLEVIVYIALCAVICGSESWNEIERFGICKFDFFKRRFPDLVKIPSHDTFNRFFSLLKPGYFELVFRDWVSELCGKYEGVVAIDGKMLRGASKCSKDNPFGKKGFKLHMVSAWAVSNGISMGQVKVDDKSNEITAIPSLIKSLDLQDCIVTIDAIACQTDIAEVIIENNADYILALKANQKNRLMDVERWLDEMDGVPDFITFLKFSHEPAL
;
A
#
# COMPACT_ATOMS: atom_id res chain seq x y z
N MET A 1 11.80 -11.13 -13.03
CA MET A 1 12.24 -11.50 -11.66
C MET A 1 11.20 -12.39 -11.01
N SER A 2 11.58 -13.33 -10.13
CA SER A 2 10.62 -14.26 -9.50
C SER A 2 10.34 -13.85 -8.06
N LEU A 3 9.21 -14.27 -7.48
CA LEU A 3 8.87 -14.06 -6.06
C LEU A 3 10.00 -14.49 -5.08
N ILE A 4 10.91 -15.36 -5.50
CA ILE A 4 12.04 -15.79 -4.69
C ILE A 4 13.11 -14.69 -4.53
N SER A 5 13.22 -13.74 -5.47
CA SER A 5 14.19 -12.65 -5.32
C SER A 5 13.87 -11.76 -4.12
N LEU A 6 12.58 -11.52 -3.83
CA LEU A 6 12.12 -10.86 -2.60
C LEU A 6 12.69 -11.54 -1.36
N CYS A 7 12.63 -12.88 -1.31
CA CYS A 7 13.09 -13.65 -0.15
C CYS A 7 14.60 -13.53 0.09
N LYS A 8 15.40 -13.25 -0.95
CA LYS A 8 16.84 -13.06 -0.82
C LYS A 8 17.23 -11.73 -0.16
N GLN A 9 16.34 -10.74 -0.23
CA GLN A 9 16.54 -9.44 0.39
C GLN A 9 16.05 -9.41 1.85
N LEU A 10 15.30 -10.44 2.27
CA LEU A 10 14.77 -10.56 3.63
C LEU A 10 15.74 -11.32 4.54
N GLU A 11 16.08 -10.70 5.66
CA GLU A 11 16.72 -11.40 6.77
C GLU A 11 15.72 -12.34 7.47
N ASP A 12 16.16 -13.55 7.82
CA ASP A 12 15.35 -14.48 8.58
C ASP A 12 15.53 -14.21 10.09
N PRO A 13 14.53 -13.61 10.77
CA PRO A 13 14.65 -13.24 12.18
C PRO A 13 14.56 -14.45 13.14
N ARG A 14 14.33 -15.66 12.61
CA ARG A 14 14.19 -16.88 13.41
C ARG A 14 15.57 -17.40 13.84
N ILE A 15 15.60 -18.05 14.99
CA ILE A 15 16.80 -18.73 15.50
C ILE A 15 17.12 -19.94 14.61
N ASP A 16 18.36 -20.06 14.12
CA ASP A 16 18.78 -21.09 13.15
C ASP A 16 18.42 -22.53 13.56
N ARG A 17 18.69 -22.91 14.82
CA ARG A 17 18.38 -24.26 15.35
C ARG A 17 16.88 -24.61 15.39
N LYS A 18 15.98 -23.66 15.13
CA LYS A 18 14.52 -23.85 15.15
C LYS A 18 13.89 -23.72 13.75
N LYS A 19 14.69 -23.74 12.69
CA LYS A 19 14.22 -23.63 11.30
C LYS A 19 13.99 -25.02 10.72
N GLU A 20 12.73 -25.44 10.63
CA GLU A 20 12.33 -26.63 9.86
C GLU A 20 12.03 -26.31 8.40
N HIS A 21 11.51 -25.10 8.14
CA HIS A 21 11.17 -24.62 6.79
C HIS A 21 12.05 -23.43 6.42
N SER A 22 12.51 -23.40 5.18
CA SER A 22 13.24 -22.27 4.63
C SER A 22 12.37 -21.00 4.62
N LEU A 23 13.03 -19.84 4.63
CA LEU A 23 12.36 -18.54 4.55
C LEU A 23 11.50 -18.43 3.29
N GLU A 24 12.06 -18.87 2.16
CA GLU A 24 11.44 -18.82 0.84
C GLU A 24 10.14 -19.62 0.82
N VAL A 25 10.13 -20.82 1.41
CA VAL A 25 8.92 -21.65 1.49
C VAL A 25 7.81 -20.92 2.23
N ILE A 26 8.13 -20.32 3.37
CA ILE A 26 7.14 -19.64 4.22
C ILE A 26 6.57 -18.42 3.50
N VAL A 27 7.42 -17.56 2.97
CA VAL A 27 6.99 -16.33 2.30
C VAL A 27 6.23 -16.65 1.01
N TYR A 28 6.71 -17.61 0.22
CA TYR A 28 6.10 -17.96 -1.06
C TYR A 28 4.70 -18.55 -0.90
N ILE A 29 4.52 -19.51 0.02
CA ILE A 29 3.21 -20.12 0.27
C ILE A 29 2.23 -19.08 0.80
N ALA A 30 2.65 -18.24 1.74
CA ALA A 30 1.80 -17.20 2.32
C ALA A 30 1.33 -16.19 1.26
N LEU A 31 2.23 -15.71 0.40
CA LEU A 31 1.87 -14.78 -0.67
C LEU A 31 0.90 -15.41 -1.68
N CYS A 32 1.16 -16.64 -2.14
CA CYS A 32 0.24 -17.33 -3.05
C CYS A 32 -1.16 -17.51 -2.42
N ALA A 33 -1.22 -17.88 -1.14
CA ALA A 33 -2.47 -18.08 -0.43
C ALA A 33 -3.27 -16.76 -0.30
N VAL A 34 -2.59 -15.66 0.07
CA VAL A 34 -3.21 -14.33 0.20
C VAL A 34 -3.70 -13.79 -1.14
N ILE A 35 -2.93 -13.94 -2.21
CA ILE A 35 -3.36 -13.57 -3.57
C ILE A 35 -4.60 -14.37 -3.99
N CYS A 36 -4.68 -15.64 -3.58
CA CYS A 36 -5.86 -16.48 -3.78
C CYS A 36 -6.99 -16.22 -2.78
N GLY A 37 -6.92 -15.17 -1.96
CA GLY A 37 -7.99 -14.74 -1.07
C GLY A 37 -7.99 -15.38 0.31
N SER A 38 -6.89 -15.96 0.78
CA SER A 38 -6.78 -16.43 2.17
C SER A 38 -6.65 -15.24 3.13
N GLU A 39 -7.49 -15.17 4.15
CA GLU A 39 -7.57 -14.07 5.11
C GLU A 39 -7.03 -14.44 6.50
N SER A 40 -6.68 -15.71 6.74
CA SER A 40 -6.14 -16.17 8.02
C SER A 40 -4.97 -17.16 7.90
N TRP A 41 -4.18 -17.29 8.98
CA TRP A 41 -3.08 -18.26 9.03
C TRP A 41 -3.53 -19.71 8.84
N ASN A 42 -4.72 -20.05 9.36
CA ASN A 42 -5.32 -21.38 9.18
C ASN A 42 -5.70 -21.63 7.72
N GLU A 43 -6.23 -20.61 7.04
CA GLU A 43 -6.54 -20.69 5.60
C GLU A 43 -5.27 -20.81 4.77
N ILE A 44 -4.19 -20.10 5.13
CA ILE A 44 -2.89 -20.22 4.46
C ILE A 44 -2.32 -21.64 4.59
N GLU A 45 -2.36 -22.22 5.80
CA GLU A 45 -1.96 -23.62 6.01
C GLU A 45 -2.83 -24.57 5.16
N ARG A 46 -4.15 -24.41 5.20
CA ARG A 46 -5.09 -25.23 4.44
C ARG A 46 -4.85 -25.11 2.93
N PHE A 47 -4.63 -23.91 2.42
CA PHE A 47 -4.31 -23.64 1.02
C PHE A 47 -3.01 -24.35 0.63
N GLY A 48 -1.98 -24.24 1.47
CA GLY A 48 -0.72 -24.96 1.34
C GLY A 48 -0.92 -26.47 1.19
N ILE A 49 -1.71 -27.07 2.08
CA ILE A 49 -2.01 -28.51 2.07
C ILE A 49 -2.76 -28.89 0.79
N CYS A 50 -3.81 -28.15 0.42
CA CYS A 50 -4.58 -28.41 -0.80
C CYS A 50 -3.76 -28.28 -2.08
N LYS A 51 -2.67 -27.51 -2.06
CA LYS A 51 -1.78 -27.26 -3.19
C LYS A 51 -0.37 -27.85 -2.97
N PHE A 52 -0.24 -28.86 -2.12
CA PHE A 52 1.06 -29.42 -1.74
C PHE A 52 1.92 -29.80 -2.94
N ASP A 53 1.36 -30.54 -3.91
CA ASP A 53 2.11 -30.98 -5.10
C ASP A 53 2.62 -29.81 -5.95
N PHE A 54 1.86 -28.71 -6.01
CA PHE A 54 2.29 -27.50 -6.69
C PHE A 54 3.53 -26.89 -6.02
N PHE A 55 3.52 -26.79 -4.69
CA PHE A 55 4.65 -26.27 -3.94
C PHE A 55 5.83 -27.24 -3.91
N LYS A 56 5.60 -28.55 -3.85
CA LYS A 56 6.64 -29.59 -3.89
C LYS A 56 7.43 -29.57 -5.20
N ARG A 57 6.76 -29.33 -6.33
CA ARG A 57 7.44 -29.13 -7.62
C ARG A 57 8.38 -27.93 -7.60
N ARG A 58 8.03 -26.88 -6.86
CA ARG A 58 8.82 -25.64 -6.75
C ARG A 58 9.94 -25.74 -5.71
N PHE A 59 9.69 -26.48 -4.63
CA PHE A 59 10.59 -26.71 -3.51
C PHE A 59 10.72 -28.22 -3.29
N PRO A 60 11.65 -28.89 -4.00
CA PRO A 60 11.80 -30.34 -3.93
C PRO A 60 12.06 -30.86 -2.51
N ASP A 61 12.72 -30.07 -1.65
CA ASP A 61 13.01 -30.44 -0.26
C ASP A 61 11.82 -30.25 0.69
N LEU A 62 10.68 -29.73 0.22
CA LEU A 62 9.50 -29.49 1.04
C LEU A 62 8.87 -30.81 1.49
N VAL A 63 9.06 -31.22 2.74
CA VAL A 63 8.47 -32.48 3.25
C VAL A 63 7.00 -32.29 3.67
N LYS A 64 6.69 -31.15 4.30
CA LYS A 64 5.34 -30.80 4.78
C LYS A 64 5.12 -29.29 4.68
N ILE A 65 3.86 -28.85 4.73
CA ILE A 65 3.49 -27.43 4.75
C ILE A 65 3.78 -26.84 6.15
N PRO A 66 4.30 -25.61 6.26
CA PRO A 66 4.39 -24.92 7.54
C PRO A 66 3.01 -24.80 8.20
N SER A 67 2.93 -25.03 9.52
CA SER A 67 1.66 -24.84 10.24
C SER A 67 1.26 -23.36 10.33
N HIS A 68 -0.01 -23.08 10.62
CA HIS A 68 -0.49 -21.72 10.91
C HIS A 68 0.35 -21.02 11.99
N ASP A 69 0.79 -21.74 13.04
CA ASP A 69 1.70 -21.22 14.07
C ASP A 69 3.07 -20.81 13.51
N THR A 70 3.59 -21.55 12.52
CA THR A 70 4.88 -21.25 11.91
C THR A 70 4.79 -19.98 11.07
N PHE A 71 3.72 -19.82 10.28
CA PHE A 71 3.45 -18.58 9.55
C PHE A 71 3.29 -17.41 10.53
N ASN A 72 2.40 -17.56 11.51
CA ASN A 72 2.12 -16.52 12.49
C ASN A 72 3.38 -16.07 13.23
N ARG A 73 4.19 -17.02 13.73
CA ARG A 73 5.44 -16.73 14.42
C ARG A 73 6.44 -16.00 13.53
N PHE A 74 6.60 -16.44 12.28
CA PHE A 74 7.54 -15.80 11.35
C PHE A 74 7.13 -14.35 11.06
N PHE A 75 5.89 -14.11 10.62
CA PHE A 75 5.42 -12.76 10.28
C PHE A 75 5.31 -11.85 11.50
N SER A 76 5.04 -12.39 12.70
CA SER A 76 5.06 -11.61 13.95
C SER A 76 6.45 -11.13 14.36
N LEU A 77 7.52 -11.79 13.89
CA LEU A 77 8.91 -11.38 14.18
C LEU A 77 9.40 -10.31 13.19
N LEU A 78 8.81 -10.22 12.01
CA LEU A 78 9.18 -9.22 11.01
C LEU A 78 8.73 -7.83 11.47
N LYS A 79 9.64 -6.86 11.35
CA LYS A 79 9.29 -5.45 11.51
C LYS A 79 8.48 -5.02 10.28
N PRO A 80 7.23 -4.52 10.44
CA PRO A 80 6.40 -4.16 9.29
C PRO A 80 7.05 -3.16 8.33
N GLY A 81 7.72 -2.13 8.87
CA GLY A 81 8.42 -1.15 8.04
C GLY A 81 9.58 -1.75 7.24
N TYR A 82 10.35 -2.68 7.82
CA TYR A 82 11.42 -3.36 7.09
C TYR A 82 10.86 -4.23 5.97
N PHE A 83 9.79 -4.98 6.23
CA PHE A 83 9.17 -5.82 5.22
C PHE A 83 8.54 -4.98 4.09
N GLU A 84 7.92 -3.85 4.42
CA GLU A 84 7.37 -2.91 3.44
C GLU A 84 8.46 -2.33 2.54
N LEU A 85 9.61 -1.92 3.09
CA LEU A 85 10.75 -1.44 2.32
C LEU A 85 11.23 -2.49 1.31
N VAL A 86 11.51 -3.71 1.78
CA VAL A 86 11.99 -4.81 0.93
C VAL A 86 10.95 -5.19 -0.14
N PHE A 87 9.67 -5.17 0.23
CA PHE A 87 8.59 -5.41 -0.73
C PHE A 87 8.51 -4.31 -1.80
N ARG A 88 8.63 -3.05 -1.41
CA ARG A 88 8.60 -1.91 -2.32
C ARG A 88 9.79 -1.94 -3.29
N ASP A 89 10.99 -2.22 -2.81
CA ASP A 89 12.18 -2.33 -3.65
C ASP A 89 12.00 -3.46 -4.68
N TRP A 90 11.47 -4.62 -4.26
CA TRP A 90 11.16 -5.71 -5.17
C TRP A 90 10.09 -5.36 -6.21
N VAL A 91 9.05 -4.61 -5.83
CA VAL A 91 8.01 -4.13 -6.77
C VAL A 91 8.60 -3.15 -7.77
N SER A 92 9.45 -2.22 -7.32
CA SER A 92 10.16 -1.28 -8.18
C SER A 92 11.02 -1.99 -9.23
N GLU A 93 11.75 -3.04 -8.84
CA GLU A 93 12.53 -3.88 -9.76
C GLU A 93 11.66 -4.63 -10.79
N LEU A 94 10.41 -4.94 -10.46
CA LEU A 94 9.47 -5.63 -11.35
C LEU A 94 8.77 -4.69 -12.32
N CYS A 95 8.34 -3.53 -11.83
CA CYS A 95 7.53 -2.59 -12.58
C CYS A 95 8.37 -1.60 -13.41
N GLY A 96 9.64 -1.38 -13.04
CA GLY A 96 10.47 -0.36 -13.68
C GLY A 96 9.97 1.05 -13.35
N LYS A 97 10.17 2.00 -14.27
CA LYS A 97 9.63 3.35 -14.12
C LYS A 97 8.11 3.31 -14.20
N TYR A 98 7.46 4.02 -13.28
CA TYR A 98 6.01 4.12 -13.23
C TYR A 98 5.51 5.10 -14.29
N GLU A 99 4.41 4.77 -14.94
CA GLU A 99 3.80 5.61 -15.97
C GLU A 99 2.29 5.69 -15.78
N GLY A 100 1.74 6.87 -16.00
CA GLY A 100 0.31 7.12 -15.97
C GLY A 100 -0.20 7.53 -14.60
N VAL A 101 -1.32 6.93 -14.17
CA VAL A 101 -2.11 7.44 -13.04
C VAL A 101 -1.79 6.69 -11.74
N VAL A 102 -1.53 7.45 -10.68
CA VAL A 102 -1.30 6.96 -9.32
C VAL A 102 -2.38 7.50 -8.38
N ALA A 103 -3.25 6.61 -7.92
CA ALA A 103 -4.34 6.97 -7.02
C ALA A 103 -3.90 6.81 -5.56
N ILE A 104 -3.99 7.87 -4.76
CA ILE A 104 -3.73 7.83 -3.32
C ILE A 104 -5.06 7.84 -2.59
N ASP A 105 -5.28 6.83 -1.73
CA ASP A 105 -6.53 6.65 -1.00
C ASP A 105 -6.30 6.14 0.42
N GLY A 106 -7.16 6.60 1.34
CA GLY A 106 -7.20 6.21 2.74
C GLY A 106 -8.23 5.11 3.00
N LYS A 107 -7.82 4.01 3.64
CA LYS A 107 -8.71 2.93 4.06
C LYS A 107 -8.55 2.61 5.54
N MET A 108 -9.69 2.37 6.19
CA MET A 108 -9.74 1.82 7.54
C MET A 108 -9.88 0.29 7.47
N LEU A 109 -8.90 -0.43 8.02
CA LEU A 109 -8.95 -1.89 8.09
C LEU A 109 -9.97 -2.34 9.15
N ARG A 110 -10.94 -3.15 8.72
CA ARG A 110 -11.92 -3.77 9.62
C ARG A 110 -11.28 -4.95 10.35
N GLY A 111 -11.66 -5.14 11.62
CA GLY A 111 -11.12 -6.22 12.44
C GLY A 111 -9.68 -6.00 12.94
N ALA A 112 -9.09 -4.82 12.68
CA ALA A 112 -7.79 -4.47 13.22
C ALA A 112 -7.81 -4.52 14.75
N SER A 113 -6.76 -5.11 15.33
CA SER A 113 -6.58 -5.21 16.77
C SER A 113 -5.12 -4.97 17.11
N LYS A 114 -4.89 -4.29 18.24
CA LYS A 114 -3.54 -4.09 18.78
C LYS A 114 -3.46 -4.74 20.15
N CYS A 115 -2.73 -5.85 20.22
CA CYS A 115 -2.41 -6.48 21.50
C CYS A 115 -1.27 -5.73 22.18
N SER A 116 -1.37 -5.54 23.49
CA SER A 116 -0.31 -5.02 24.34
C SER A 116 -0.22 -5.83 25.63
N LYS A 117 0.81 -5.60 26.46
CA LYS A 117 0.89 -6.22 27.79
C LYS A 117 -0.38 -5.98 28.62
N ASP A 118 -0.95 -4.78 28.52
CA ASP A 118 -2.17 -4.39 29.24
C ASP A 118 -3.46 -4.85 28.56
N ASN A 119 -3.43 -5.14 27.25
CA ASN A 119 -4.57 -5.60 26.47
C ASN A 119 -4.17 -6.81 25.60
N PRO A 120 -4.00 -8.00 26.20
CA PRO A 120 -3.50 -9.18 25.49
C PRO A 120 -4.48 -9.69 24.42
N PHE A 121 -5.77 -9.47 24.60
CA PHE A 121 -6.83 -9.83 23.64
C PHE A 121 -7.17 -8.69 22.66
N GLY A 122 -6.38 -7.62 22.66
CA GLY A 122 -6.58 -6.47 21.79
C GLY A 122 -7.30 -5.30 22.44
N LYS A 123 -6.94 -4.09 22.04
CA LYS A 123 -7.63 -2.87 22.46
C LYS A 123 -8.96 -2.73 21.71
N LYS A 124 -10.08 -2.72 22.45
CA LYS A 124 -11.41 -2.48 21.90
C LYS A 124 -11.48 -1.11 21.20
N GLY A 125 -11.99 -1.08 19.98
CA GLY A 125 -12.09 0.14 19.18
C GLY A 125 -10.77 0.60 18.55
N PHE A 126 -9.73 -0.23 18.53
CA PHE A 126 -8.55 0.04 17.73
C PHE A 126 -8.93 0.15 16.26
N LYS A 127 -8.43 1.21 15.61
CA LYS A 127 -8.61 1.48 14.20
C LYS A 127 -7.24 1.56 13.57
N LEU A 128 -7.02 0.73 12.55
CA LEU A 128 -5.83 0.83 11.72
C LEU A 128 -6.23 1.56 10.45
N HIS A 129 -5.76 2.78 10.33
CA HIS A 129 -5.96 3.60 9.15
C HIS A 129 -4.69 3.59 8.30
N MET A 130 -4.84 3.27 7.02
CA MET A 130 -3.74 3.13 6.06
C MET A 130 -4.02 4.05 4.87
N VAL A 131 -2.99 4.73 4.38
CA VAL A 131 -3.02 5.41 3.08
C VAL A 131 -2.15 4.61 2.13
N SER A 132 -2.66 4.31 0.94
CA SER A 132 -1.94 3.56 -0.09
C SER A 132 -1.90 4.31 -1.41
N ALA A 133 -0.79 4.16 -2.14
CA ALA A 133 -0.63 4.65 -3.50
C ALA A 133 -0.80 3.49 -4.49
N TRP A 134 -1.78 3.58 -5.37
CA TRP A 134 -2.15 2.56 -6.33
C TRP A 134 -1.78 2.99 -7.74
N ALA A 135 -0.85 2.28 -8.39
CA ALA A 135 -0.53 2.50 -9.80
C ALA A 135 -1.59 1.81 -10.67
N VAL A 136 -2.41 2.61 -11.35
CA VAL A 136 -3.56 2.12 -12.11
C VAL A 136 -3.12 1.25 -13.28
N SER A 137 -2.13 1.69 -14.05
CA SER A 137 -1.60 0.98 -15.21
C SER A 137 -0.97 -0.37 -14.83
N ASN A 138 -0.29 -0.42 -13.69
CA ASN A 138 0.43 -1.60 -13.21
C ASN A 138 -0.46 -2.56 -12.40
N GLY A 139 -1.59 -2.08 -11.88
CA GLY A 139 -2.50 -2.87 -11.04
C GLY A 139 -1.87 -3.29 -9.71
N ILE A 140 -1.03 -2.43 -9.12
CA ILE A 140 -0.31 -2.73 -7.88
C ILE A 140 -0.29 -1.54 -6.92
N SER A 141 -0.31 -1.83 -5.61
CA SER A 141 -0.04 -0.84 -4.57
C SER A 141 1.47 -0.63 -4.45
N MET A 142 1.93 0.59 -4.74
CA MET A 142 3.34 0.96 -4.76
C MET A 142 3.92 1.23 -3.37
N GLY A 143 3.06 1.63 -2.44
CA GLY A 143 3.46 1.95 -1.09
C GLY A 143 2.24 2.19 -0.22
N GLN A 144 2.42 1.96 1.07
CA GLN A 144 1.39 2.22 2.06
C GLN A 144 1.98 2.73 3.35
N VAL A 145 1.32 3.73 3.94
CA VAL A 145 1.73 4.33 5.21
C VAL A 145 0.59 4.22 6.20
N LYS A 146 0.92 3.77 7.41
CA LYS A 146 -0.01 3.81 8.54
C LYS A 146 -0.20 5.26 8.97
N VAL A 147 -1.46 5.69 9.09
CA VAL A 147 -1.80 6.97 9.73
C VAL A 147 -1.73 6.80 11.24
N ASP A 148 -1.02 7.71 11.91
CA ASP A 148 -0.89 7.68 13.36
C ASP A 148 -2.23 7.91 14.06
N ASP A 149 -2.40 7.30 15.23
CA ASP A 149 -3.67 7.28 15.99
C ASP A 149 -4.19 8.70 16.37
N LYS A 150 -3.35 9.73 16.26
CA LYS A 150 -3.67 11.14 16.53
C LYS A 150 -3.58 12.05 15.30
N SER A 151 -3.24 11.50 14.14
CA SER A 151 -3.06 12.26 12.90
C SER A 151 -4.12 11.93 11.85
N ASN A 152 -4.13 12.70 10.78
CA ASN A 152 -5.01 12.55 9.64
C ASN A 152 -4.21 12.16 8.39
N GLU A 153 -4.90 11.68 7.35
CA GLU A 153 -4.31 11.34 6.04
C GLU A 153 -3.43 12.45 5.47
N ILE A 154 -3.82 13.70 5.71
CA ILE A 154 -3.11 14.92 5.32
C ILE A 154 -1.61 14.87 5.64
N THR A 155 -1.20 14.34 6.79
CA THR A 155 0.23 14.29 7.15
C THR A 155 0.93 13.05 6.58
N ALA A 156 0.18 11.99 6.30
CA ALA A 156 0.73 10.73 5.81
C ALA A 156 0.99 10.76 4.30
N ILE A 157 0.13 11.46 3.55
CA ILE A 157 0.21 11.59 2.09
C ILE A 157 1.55 12.18 1.63
N PRO A 158 2.04 13.32 2.17
CA PRO A 158 3.35 13.87 1.79
C PRO A 158 4.51 12.91 2.02
N SER A 159 4.49 12.16 3.12
CA SER A 159 5.53 11.18 3.41
C SER A 159 5.52 10.01 2.43
N LEU A 160 4.33 9.60 1.98
CA LEU A 160 4.17 8.54 0.99
C LEU A 160 4.66 9.01 -0.39
N ILE A 161 4.28 10.21 -0.82
CA ILE A 161 4.71 10.81 -2.10
C ILE A 161 6.24 10.91 -2.17
N LYS A 162 6.88 11.45 -1.12
CA LYS A 162 8.35 11.59 -1.06
C LYS A 162 9.12 10.28 -1.05
N SER A 163 8.44 9.16 -0.76
CA SER A 163 9.05 7.83 -0.72
C SER A 163 8.92 7.06 -2.03
N LEU A 164 8.19 7.62 -3.01
CA LEU A 164 7.89 6.99 -4.30
C LEU A 164 8.53 7.81 -5.42
N ASP A 165 9.09 7.12 -6.41
CA ASP A 165 9.48 7.76 -7.67
C ASP A 165 8.20 8.00 -8.49
N LEU A 166 7.68 9.22 -8.49
CA LEU A 166 6.44 9.57 -9.18
C LEU A 166 6.71 10.44 -10.41
N GLN A 167 7.96 10.51 -10.85
CA GLN A 167 8.35 11.37 -11.97
C GLN A 167 7.52 11.03 -13.22
N ASP A 168 6.94 12.07 -13.83
CA ASP A 168 6.06 11.99 -15.01
C ASP A 168 4.75 11.19 -14.78
N CYS A 169 4.35 10.97 -13.52
CA CYS A 169 3.05 10.37 -13.16
C CYS A 169 2.00 11.43 -12.84
N ILE A 170 0.73 11.07 -12.97
CA ILE A 170 -0.42 11.88 -12.55
C ILE A 170 -0.95 11.33 -11.23
N VAL A 171 -0.83 12.10 -10.16
CA VAL A 171 -1.31 11.73 -8.83
C VAL A 171 -2.76 12.18 -8.64
N THR A 172 -3.65 11.25 -8.28
CA THR A 172 -5.06 11.54 -8.00
C THR A 172 -5.37 11.31 -6.53
N ILE A 173 -6.03 12.26 -5.86
CA ILE A 173 -6.35 12.15 -4.43
C ILE A 173 -7.77 12.66 -4.17
N ASP A 174 -8.48 12.05 -3.21
CA ASP A 174 -9.81 12.53 -2.80
C ASP A 174 -9.73 13.93 -2.16
N ALA A 175 -10.87 14.62 -2.18
CA ALA A 175 -11.00 16.02 -1.86
C ALA A 175 -10.68 16.42 -0.42
N ILE A 176 -10.60 15.45 0.49
CA ILE A 176 -10.16 15.73 1.86
C ILE A 176 -8.69 16.19 1.90
N ALA A 177 -7.89 15.77 0.92
CA ALA A 177 -6.47 16.10 0.79
C ALA A 177 -6.22 17.18 -0.27
N CYS A 178 -7.25 17.91 -0.72
CA CYS A 178 -7.12 19.04 -1.64
C CYS A 178 -6.50 20.25 -0.92
N GLN A 179 -5.19 20.19 -0.69
CA GLN A 179 -4.40 21.18 0.04
C GLN A 179 -3.17 21.59 -0.78
N THR A 180 -2.74 22.84 -0.60
CA THR A 180 -1.66 23.45 -1.39
C THR A 180 -0.30 22.84 -1.07
N ASP A 181 -0.06 22.50 0.20
CA ASP A 181 1.14 21.80 0.67
C ASP A 181 1.32 20.42 0.01
N ILE A 182 0.23 19.67 -0.18
CA ILE A 182 0.27 18.38 -0.88
C ILE A 182 0.56 18.59 -2.37
N ALA A 183 -0.05 19.59 -3.01
CA ALA A 183 0.21 19.91 -4.41
C ALA A 183 1.68 20.31 -4.63
N GLU A 184 2.25 21.14 -3.75
CA GLU A 184 3.67 21.50 -3.76
C GLU A 184 4.57 20.27 -3.69
N VAL A 185 4.29 19.34 -2.76
CA VAL A 185 5.08 18.11 -2.63
C VAL A 185 4.99 17.23 -3.89
N ILE A 186 3.86 17.20 -4.59
CA ILE A 186 3.72 16.46 -5.85
C ILE A 186 4.61 17.10 -6.94
N ILE A 187 4.58 18.43 -7.06
CA ILE A 187 5.40 19.17 -8.03
C ILE A 187 6.90 19.02 -7.72
N GLU A 188 7.29 19.08 -6.45
CA GLU A 188 8.67 18.83 -6.01
C GLU A 188 9.20 17.45 -6.44
N ASN A 189 8.30 16.47 -6.62
CA ASN A 189 8.63 15.13 -7.09
C ASN A 189 8.51 14.96 -8.61
N ASN A 190 8.40 16.06 -9.38
CA ASN A 190 8.24 16.07 -10.84
C ASN A 190 7.04 15.26 -11.32
N ALA A 191 5.94 15.29 -10.57
CA ALA A 191 4.69 14.65 -10.90
C ALA A 191 3.59 15.71 -11.17
N ASP A 192 2.58 15.32 -11.95
CA ASP A 192 1.35 16.08 -12.16
C ASP A 192 0.27 15.63 -11.17
N TYR A 193 -0.81 16.41 -11.02
CA TYR A 193 -1.90 16.04 -10.10
C TYR A 193 -3.31 16.34 -10.62
N ILE A 194 -4.27 15.56 -10.12
CA ILE A 194 -5.71 15.83 -10.20
C ILE A 194 -6.26 15.69 -8.78
N LEU A 195 -6.54 16.82 -8.14
CA LEU A 195 -7.11 16.88 -6.79
C LEU A 195 -8.59 17.20 -6.87
N ALA A 196 -9.43 16.34 -6.29
CA ALA A 196 -10.85 16.60 -6.25
C ALA A 196 -11.18 17.79 -5.32
N LEU A 197 -12.09 18.67 -5.72
CA LEU A 197 -12.60 19.74 -4.85
C LEU A 197 -14.03 19.39 -4.42
N LYS A 198 -14.31 19.46 -3.11
CA LYS A 198 -15.66 19.25 -2.54
C LYS A 198 -16.11 20.48 -1.76
N ALA A 199 -17.41 20.53 -1.46
CA ALA A 199 -18.07 21.61 -0.70
C ALA A 199 -17.52 21.86 0.72
N ASN A 200 -16.55 21.08 1.19
CA ASN A 200 -15.81 21.35 2.42
C ASN A 200 -14.95 22.63 2.32
N GLN A 201 -14.68 23.12 1.10
CA GLN A 201 -13.95 24.35 0.83
C GLN A 201 -14.82 25.33 0.02
N LYS A 202 -15.93 25.78 0.63
CA LYS A 202 -16.99 26.53 -0.04
C LYS A 202 -16.52 27.74 -0.86
N ASN A 203 -15.60 28.54 -0.33
CA ASN A 203 -15.12 29.73 -1.03
C ASN A 203 -14.36 29.35 -2.30
N ARG A 204 -13.44 28.37 -2.21
CA ARG A 204 -12.73 27.86 -3.39
C ARG A 204 -13.68 27.22 -4.39
N LEU A 205 -14.68 26.47 -3.93
CA LEU A 205 -15.70 25.90 -4.80
C LEU A 205 -16.48 27.00 -5.56
N MET A 206 -16.90 28.05 -4.85
CA MET A 206 -17.64 29.17 -5.45
C MET A 206 -16.80 29.96 -6.46
N ASP A 207 -15.52 30.21 -6.16
CA ASP A 207 -14.62 30.92 -7.06
C ASP A 207 -14.40 30.13 -8.36
N VAL A 208 -14.30 28.81 -8.23
CA VAL A 208 -14.19 27.86 -9.34
C VAL A 208 -15.47 27.83 -10.16
N GLU A 209 -16.62 27.65 -9.50
CA GLU A 209 -17.92 27.58 -10.17
C GLU A 209 -18.14 28.85 -10.98
N ARG A 210 -17.85 30.01 -10.39
CA ARG A 210 -17.91 31.29 -11.07
C ARG A 210 -16.96 31.38 -12.28
N TRP A 211 -15.72 30.92 -12.13
CA TRP A 211 -14.76 30.92 -13.24
C TRP A 211 -15.19 30.01 -14.39
N LEU A 212 -15.79 28.85 -14.08
CA LEU A 212 -16.35 27.93 -15.07
C LEU A 212 -17.59 28.50 -15.75
N ASP A 213 -18.48 29.15 -15.00
CA ASP A 213 -19.66 29.85 -15.55
C ASP A 213 -19.26 31.01 -16.48
N GLU A 214 -18.12 31.65 -16.23
CA GLU A 214 -17.54 32.68 -17.11
C GLU A 214 -16.87 32.08 -18.38
N MET A 215 -16.60 30.76 -18.39
CA MET A 215 -16.08 30.02 -19.54
C MET A 215 -17.21 29.33 -20.31
N ASP A 216 -17.92 30.07 -21.15
CA ASP A 216 -18.92 29.51 -22.09
C ASP A 216 -18.32 28.33 -22.90
N GLY A 217 -18.80 27.10 -22.67
CA GLY A 217 -18.62 25.97 -23.59
C GLY A 217 -17.99 24.67 -23.07
N VAL A 218 -17.74 24.49 -21.78
CA VAL A 218 -17.24 23.20 -21.24
C VAL A 218 -18.42 22.35 -20.75
N PRO A 219 -18.68 21.13 -21.30
CA PRO A 219 -19.77 20.28 -20.84
C PRO A 219 -19.58 19.83 -19.38
N ASP A 220 -20.69 19.61 -18.67
CA ASP A 220 -20.89 19.26 -17.23
C ASP A 220 -20.09 18.07 -16.64
N PHE A 221 -19.10 17.54 -17.35
CA PHE A 221 -18.20 16.50 -16.88
C PHE A 221 -16.77 16.98 -17.14
N ILE A 222 -16.11 17.56 -16.15
CA ILE A 222 -14.68 17.34 -15.83
C ILE A 222 -14.32 18.13 -14.58
N THR A 223 -14.11 17.38 -13.51
CA THR A 223 -13.38 17.77 -12.31
C THR A 223 -11.99 18.31 -12.69
N PHE A 224 -11.58 19.42 -12.08
CA PHE A 224 -10.30 20.11 -12.30
C PHE A 224 -9.15 19.26 -12.89
N LEU A 225 -8.83 19.52 -14.15
CA LEU A 225 -7.54 19.19 -14.75
C LEU A 225 -6.64 20.41 -14.59
N LYS A 226 -5.73 20.39 -13.61
CA LYS A 226 -4.57 21.30 -13.62
C LYS A 226 -3.32 20.47 -13.94
N PHE A 227 -3.02 20.33 -15.23
CA PHE A 227 -1.70 19.89 -15.68
C PHE A 227 -0.77 21.09 -15.59
N SER A 228 0.01 21.20 -14.53
CA SER A 228 1.03 22.26 -14.47
C SER A 228 2.06 21.97 -13.38
N HIS A 229 3.33 22.01 -13.77
CA HIS A 229 4.53 22.13 -12.94
C HIS A 229 4.58 23.42 -12.07
N GLU A 230 3.44 24.07 -11.81
CA GLU A 230 3.36 25.30 -11.02
C GLU A 230 2.35 25.14 -9.87
N PRO A 231 2.76 25.47 -8.63
CA PRO A 231 1.88 25.36 -7.47
C PRO A 231 0.65 26.24 -7.65
N ALA A 232 -0.54 25.71 -7.36
CA ALA A 232 -1.79 26.46 -7.39
C ALA A 232 -2.01 27.23 -6.07
N LEU A 233 -2.20 28.54 -6.22
CA LEU A 233 -2.85 29.54 -5.33
C LEU A 233 -3.07 29.18 -3.85
#